data_AF-A0A3N6I0P8-F1
#
_entry.id   AF-A0A3N6I0P8-F1
#
_cell.length_a   1.000
_cell.length_b   1.000
_cell.length_c   1.000
_cell.angle_alpha   90.00
_cell.angle_beta   90.00
_cell.angle_gamma   90.00
#
_symmetry.space_group_name_H-M   'P 1'
#
loop_
_entity.id
_entity.type
_entity.pdbx_description
1 polymer ?
#
loop_
_entity_poly.entity_id
_entity_poly.type
_entity_poly.pdbx_seq_one_letter_code
_entity_poly.pdbx_strand_id
1 'polypeptide(L)'
;MQGRWRWEGDGADLADLSRLAEPFPDRGPDPKLLDDLLAQRPEEEDFDDIEDFDDAIEAWDERWEAVMFAPERTVGAIVISHLGCAQREWLIISGSNRGTIWSDCRVDDVDLAPLLDDDSAPVTFARWYTDWLEKAERTALSAL
;
A
#
# COMPACT_ATOMS: atom_id res chain seq x y z
N MET A 1 -3.19 29.72 -3.40
CA MET A 1 -2.14 29.05 -2.60
C MET A 1 -0.89 28.95 -3.47
N GLN A 2 0.09 29.83 -3.27
CA GLN A 2 1.44 29.68 -3.84
C GLN A 2 2.41 29.87 -2.66
N GLY A 3 3.42 28.99 -2.53
CA GLY A 3 4.45 29.08 -1.48
C GLY A 3 4.33 28.11 -0.29
N ARG A 4 3.65 26.96 -0.43
CA ARG A 4 3.72 25.86 0.56
C ARG A 4 4.47 24.68 -0.04
N TRP A 5 5.21 23.95 0.80
CA TRP A 5 5.77 22.64 0.42
C TRP A 5 4.63 21.71 0.00
N ARG A 6 4.84 21.00 -1.11
CA ARG A 6 3.93 19.99 -1.64
C ARG A 6 4.67 18.67 -1.72
N TRP A 7 3.99 17.59 -1.39
CA TRP A 7 4.48 16.24 -1.66
C TRP A 7 4.32 15.98 -3.16
N GLU A 8 5.41 15.64 -3.84
CA GLU A 8 5.45 15.42 -5.29
C GLU A 8 6.13 14.09 -5.58
N GLY A 9 5.67 13.39 -6.63
CA GLY A 9 6.16 12.08 -7.01
C GLY A 9 5.02 11.11 -7.34
N ASP A 10 5.39 9.91 -7.78
CA ASP A 10 4.45 8.80 -7.92
C ASP A 10 3.87 8.42 -6.54
N GLY A 11 2.55 8.29 -6.46
CA GLY A 11 1.82 8.05 -5.22
C GLY A 11 1.55 9.29 -4.35
N ALA A 12 1.88 10.50 -4.82
CA ALA A 12 1.64 11.72 -4.04
C ALA A 12 0.16 12.06 -3.84
N ASP A 13 -0.70 11.61 -4.74
CA ASP A 13 -2.15 11.71 -4.68
C ASP A 13 -2.81 10.59 -3.87
N LEU A 14 -2.08 9.52 -3.52
CA LEU A 14 -2.57 8.41 -2.69
C LEU A 14 -2.58 8.72 -1.20
N ALA A 15 -1.77 9.69 -0.76
CA ALA A 15 -1.71 10.12 0.63
C ALA A 15 -2.60 11.34 0.87
N ASP A 16 -3.63 11.19 1.71
CA ASP A 16 -4.42 12.35 2.16
C ASP A 16 -3.63 13.15 3.20
N LEU A 17 -2.90 14.16 2.71
CA LEU A 17 -2.07 15.03 3.53
C LEU A 17 -2.86 15.79 4.60
N SER A 18 -4.18 15.95 4.45
CA SER A 18 -5.03 16.61 5.44
C SER A 18 -5.31 15.73 6.66
N ARG A 19 -5.14 14.41 6.52
CA ARG A 19 -5.42 13.39 7.54
C ARG A 19 -4.15 12.80 8.17
N LEU A 20 -2.97 13.41 7.98
CA LEU A 20 -1.71 12.90 8.52
C LEU A 20 -1.64 12.86 10.05
N ALA A 21 -2.44 13.65 10.75
CA ALA A 21 -2.50 13.63 12.21
C ALA A 21 -3.39 12.50 12.76
N GLU A 22 -4.22 11.89 11.91
CA GLU A 22 -5.01 10.72 12.29
C GLU A 22 -4.09 9.51 12.44
N PRO A 23 -4.31 8.65 13.45
CA PRO A 23 -3.48 7.47 13.64
C PRO A 23 -3.68 6.48 12.49
N PHE A 24 -2.58 6.00 11.91
CA PHE A 24 -2.61 4.89 10.96
C PHE A 24 -3.27 3.66 11.61
N PRO A 25 -4.16 2.95 10.90
CA PRO A 25 -4.89 1.82 11.47
C PRO A 25 -3.96 0.68 11.86
N ASP A 26 -4.16 0.13 13.07
CA ASP A 26 -3.38 -1.01 13.56
C ASP A 26 -3.76 -2.35 12.88
N ARG A 27 -4.87 -2.36 12.12
CA ARG A 27 -5.44 -3.58 11.53
C ARG A 27 -5.89 -3.35 10.09
N GLY A 28 -5.87 -4.45 9.35
CA GLY A 28 -6.50 -4.63 8.05
C GLY A 28 -8.02 -4.36 8.06
N PRO A 29 -8.70 -4.54 6.92
CA PRO A 29 -10.15 -4.62 6.88
C PRO A 29 -10.65 -5.77 7.77
N ASP A 30 -11.95 -5.79 8.06
CA ASP A 30 -12.55 -6.92 8.78
C ASP A 30 -12.29 -8.23 8.01
N PRO A 31 -11.58 -9.22 8.58
CA PRO A 31 -11.29 -10.48 7.89
C PRO A 31 -12.56 -11.20 7.44
N LYS A 32 -13.65 -11.11 8.21
CA LYS A 32 -14.91 -11.74 7.82
C LYS A 32 -15.51 -11.07 6.57
N LEU A 33 -15.40 -9.74 6.46
CA LEU A 33 -15.85 -9.02 5.27
C LEU A 33 -15.05 -9.45 4.04
N LEU A 34 -13.73 -9.63 4.20
CA LEU A 34 -12.88 -10.12 3.11
C LEU A 34 -13.24 -11.55 2.70
N ASP A 35 -13.44 -12.45 3.67
CA ASP A 35 -13.88 -13.82 3.41
C ASP A 35 -15.24 -13.85 2.68
N ASP A 36 -16.19 -13.03 3.14
CA ASP A 36 -17.52 -12.92 2.54
C ASP A 36 -17.45 -12.37 1.10
N LEU A 37 -16.55 -11.40 0.82
CA LEU A 37 -16.33 -10.88 -0.52
C LEU A 37 -15.66 -11.91 -1.42
N LEU A 38 -14.60 -12.58 -0.96
CA LEU A 38 -13.90 -13.62 -1.71
C LEU A 38 -14.81 -14.80 -2.06
N ALA A 39 -15.70 -15.20 -1.15
CA ALA A 39 -16.70 -16.23 -1.39
C ALA A 39 -17.75 -15.85 -2.45
N GLN A 40 -17.87 -14.56 -2.78
CA GLN A 40 -18.75 -14.02 -3.81
C GLN A 40 -18.01 -13.68 -5.11
N ARG A 41 -16.72 -14.03 -5.23
CA ARG A 41 -15.95 -13.79 -6.45
C ARG A 41 -16.57 -14.60 -7.61
N PRO A 42 -16.96 -13.95 -8.72
CA PRO A 42 -17.42 -14.66 -9.91
C PRO A 42 -16.30 -15.55 -10.47
N GLU A 43 -16.65 -16.78 -10.85
CA GLU A 43 -15.80 -17.68 -11.61
C GLU A 43 -16.30 -17.75 -13.06
N GLU A 44 -15.40 -17.69 -14.04
CA GLU A 44 -15.77 -17.68 -15.48
C GLU A 44 -16.65 -18.89 -15.85
N GLU A 45 -16.43 -20.04 -15.20
CA GLU A 45 -17.17 -21.29 -15.42
C GLU A 45 -18.66 -21.22 -15.03
N ASP A 46 -19.06 -20.23 -14.22
CA ASP A 46 -20.45 -20.05 -13.77
C ASP A 46 -21.33 -19.28 -14.79
N PHE A 47 -20.74 -18.82 -15.91
CA PHE A 47 -21.41 -17.98 -16.90
C PHE A 47 -21.43 -18.63 -18.29
N ASP A 48 -22.57 -18.50 -18.98
CA ASP A 48 -22.72 -18.98 -20.36
C ASP A 48 -22.18 -17.98 -21.40
N ASP A 49 -22.07 -16.70 -21.02
CA ASP A 49 -21.61 -15.59 -21.87
C ASP A 49 -20.49 -14.81 -21.17
N ILE A 50 -19.46 -14.44 -21.94
CA ILE A 50 -18.28 -13.74 -21.41
C ILE A 50 -18.59 -12.29 -21.01
N GLU A 51 -19.54 -11.62 -21.68
CA GLU A 51 -19.95 -10.26 -21.33
C GLU A 51 -20.64 -10.25 -19.96
N ASP A 52 -21.44 -11.27 -19.65
CA ASP A 52 -22.08 -11.42 -18.33
C ASP A 52 -21.04 -11.68 -17.22
N PHE A 53 -19.97 -12.44 -17.51
CA PHE A 53 -18.86 -12.64 -16.58
C PHE A 53 -18.06 -11.35 -16.36
N ASP A 54 -17.72 -10.63 -17.44
CA ASP A 54 -16.99 -9.37 -17.38
C ASP A 54 -17.73 -8.33 -16.53
N ASP A 55 -19.05 -8.17 -16.72
CA ASP A 55 -19.89 -7.29 -15.90
C ASP A 55 -19.91 -7.72 -14.42
N ALA A 56 -19.97 -9.03 -14.16
CA ALA A 56 -20.00 -9.56 -12.80
C ALA A 56 -18.66 -9.38 -12.07
N ILE A 57 -17.54 -9.64 -12.74
CA ILE A 57 -16.21 -9.51 -12.16
C ILE A 57 -15.86 -8.03 -11.93
N GLU A 58 -16.24 -7.12 -12.84
CA GLU A 58 -16.07 -5.67 -12.65
C GLU A 58 -16.86 -5.19 -11.41
N ALA A 59 -18.13 -5.60 -11.27
CA ALA A 59 -18.94 -5.26 -10.10
C ALA A 59 -18.41 -5.87 -8.79
N TRP A 60 -17.70 -7.00 -8.86
CA TRP A 60 -17.01 -7.56 -7.71
C TRP A 60 -15.73 -6.78 -7.38
N ASP A 61 -14.92 -6.45 -8.39
CA ASP A 61 -13.69 -5.66 -8.27
C ASP A 61 -13.98 -4.29 -7.65
N GLU A 62 -15.03 -3.58 -8.07
CA GLU A 62 -15.42 -2.29 -7.46
C GLU A 62 -15.68 -2.42 -5.94
N ARG A 63 -16.34 -3.51 -5.52
CA ARG A 63 -16.63 -3.77 -4.10
C ARG A 63 -15.37 -4.15 -3.33
N TRP A 64 -14.49 -4.93 -3.94
CA TRP A 64 -13.20 -5.30 -3.39
C TRP A 64 -12.32 -4.07 -3.21
N GLU A 65 -12.21 -3.22 -4.24
CA GLU A 65 -11.42 -2.00 -4.23
C GLU A 65 -11.91 -1.00 -3.20
N ALA A 66 -13.23 -0.83 -3.07
CA ALA A 66 -13.84 0.04 -2.07
C ALA A 66 -13.48 -0.35 -0.63
N VAL A 67 -13.07 -1.60 -0.39
CA VAL A 67 -12.60 -2.07 0.93
C VAL A 67 -11.07 -2.02 1.03
N MET A 68 -10.36 -2.58 0.05
CA MET A 68 -8.91 -2.71 0.09
C MET A 68 -8.17 -1.39 -0.10
N PHE A 69 -8.74 -0.46 -0.86
CA PHE A 69 -8.15 0.83 -1.21
C PHE A 69 -8.93 2.03 -0.63
N ALA A 70 -9.81 1.81 0.34
CA ALA A 70 -10.48 2.90 1.05
C ALA A 70 -9.45 3.91 1.62
N PRO A 71 -9.68 5.24 1.52
CA PRO A 71 -8.75 6.25 2.02
C PRO A 71 -8.38 6.08 3.51
N GLU A 72 -9.29 5.54 4.31
CA GLU A 72 -9.10 5.24 5.73
C GLU A 72 -7.96 4.23 5.99
N ARG A 73 -7.63 3.42 4.98
CA ARG A 73 -6.57 2.40 5.05
C ARG A 73 -5.17 3.01 5.20
N THR A 74 -4.99 4.25 4.76
CA THR A 74 -3.66 4.89 4.64
C THR A 74 -3.57 6.26 5.30
N VAL A 75 -4.56 6.64 6.12
CA VAL A 75 -4.46 7.85 6.95
C VAL A 75 -3.24 7.79 7.84
N GLY A 76 -2.65 8.95 8.14
CA GLY A 76 -1.44 8.99 8.96
C GLY A 76 -0.19 8.41 8.29
N ALA A 77 -0.20 8.13 6.99
CA ALA A 77 0.94 7.61 6.24
C ALA A 77 1.21 8.39 4.94
N ILE A 78 2.43 8.30 4.42
CA ILE A 78 2.83 8.87 3.12
C ILE A 78 3.58 7.83 2.29
N VAL A 79 3.37 7.82 0.98
CA VAL A 79 4.19 7.03 0.04
C VAL A 79 5.57 7.66 -0.07
N ILE A 80 6.63 6.88 0.15
CA ILE A 80 8.02 7.35 0.07
C ILE A 80 8.82 6.70 -1.07
N SER A 81 8.32 5.60 -1.64
CA SER A 81 8.98 4.87 -2.72
C SER A 81 7.96 4.09 -3.54
N HIS A 82 8.15 4.08 -4.86
CA HIS A 82 7.49 3.15 -5.77
C HIS A 82 8.47 2.05 -6.16
N LEU A 83 8.01 0.80 -6.13
CA LEU A 83 8.83 -0.37 -6.47
C LEU A 83 8.56 -0.87 -7.91
N GLY A 84 7.67 -0.19 -8.65
CA GLY A 84 7.13 -0.65 -9.92
C GLY A 84 5.86 -1.47 -9.72
N CYS A 85 5.14 -1.77 -10.81
CA CYS A 85 3.92 -2.60 -10.78
C CYS A 85 2.88 -2.18 -9.72
N ALA A 86 2.78 -0.88 -9.42
CA ALA A 86 1.94 -0.33 -8.34
C ALA A 86 2.29 -0.78 -6.90
N GLN A 87 3.39 -1.50 -6.68
CA GLN A 87 3.93 -1.78 -5.35
C GLN A 87 4.63 -0.55 -4.79
N ARG A 88 4.44 -0.29 -3.50
CA ARG A 88 4.85 0.96 -2.84
C ARG A 88 5.37 0.69 -1.44
N GLU A 89 6.17 1.62 -0.93
CA GLU A 89 6.53 1.68 0.49
C GLU A 89 5.98 2.95 1.12
N TRP A 90 5.36 2.78 2.28
CA TRP A 90 4.71 3.82 3.05
C TRP A 90 5.49 4.09 4.34
N LEU A 91 5.69 5.37 4.64
CA LEU A 91 6.16 5.81 5.96
C LEU A 91 4.96 6.15 6.83
N ILE A 92 4.88 5.53 8.01
CA ILE A 92 3.86 5.84 9.01
C ILE A 92 4.26 7.07 9.82
N ILE A 93 3.42 8.10 9.80
CA ILE A 93 3.63 9.41 10.45
C ILE A 93 2.94 9.48 11.82
N SER A 94 1.77 8.85 11.95
CA SER A 94 0.92 8.94 13.15
C SER A 94 0.37 7.57 13.55
N GLY A 95 0.13 7.37 14.85
CA GLY A 95 -0.35 6.10 15.40
C GLY A 95 0.74 5.27 16.08
N SER A 96 0.42 4.01 16.41
CA SER A 96 1.30 3.12 17.17
C SER A 96 2.55 2.70 16.37
N ASN A 97 2.41 2.59 15.04
CA ASN A 97 3.46 2.17 14.10
C ASN A 97 4.32 3.34 13.59
N ARG A 98 4.24 4.52 14.22
CA ARG A 98 4.94 5.72 13.78
C ARG A 98 6.45 5.48 13.59
N GLY A 99 6.97 5.90 12.43
CA GLY A 99 8.39 5.82 12.08
C GLY A 99 8.81 4.50 11.45
N THR A 100 7.89 3.54 11.31
CA THR A 100 8.12 2.29 10.59
C THR A 100 7.75 2.41 9.11
N ILE A 101 8.34 1.53 8.30
CA ILE A 101 8.05 1.37 6.87
C ILE A 101 7.08 0.20 6.68
N TRP A 102 6.11 0.40 5.80
CA TRP A 102 5.11 -0.59 5.44
C TRP A 102 5.15 -0.85 3.93
N SER A 103 5.14 -2.12 3.56
CA SER A 103 5.02 -2.55 2.17
C SER A 103 3.55 -2.61 1.78
N ASP A 104 3.24 -2.04 0.62
CA ASP A 104 1.91 -2.08 0.02
C ASP A 104 1.98 -2.91 -1.26
N CYS A 105 1.58 -4.17 -1.11
CA CYS A 105 1.50 -5.17 -2.16
C CYS A 105 0.03 -5.52 -2.48
N ARG A 106 -0.91 -4.60 -2.23
CA ARG A 106 -2.36 -4.87 -2.45
C ARG A 106 -2.70 -5.16 -3.90
N VAL A 107 -1.88 -4.69 -4.84
CA VAL A 107 -1.96 -5.03 -6.27
C VAL A 107 -1.72 -6.52 -6.54
N ASP A 108 -1.06 -7.22 -5.62
CA ASP A 108 -0.76 -8.66 -5.67
C ASP A 108 -1.63 -9.44 -4.67
N ASP A 109 -2.80 -8.91 -4.28
CA ASP A 109 -3.71 -9.50 -3.28
C ASP A 109 -3.11 -9.70 -1.87
N VAL A 110 -2.02 -8.98 -1.55
CA VAL A 110 -1.38 -8.99 -0.23
C VAL A 110 -1.65 -7.68 0.49
N ASP A 111 -2.20 -7.74 1.70
CA ASP A 111 -2.51 -6.51 2.45
C ASP A 111 -1.26 -5.70 2.84
N LEU A 112 -1.44 -4.43 3.22
CA LEU A 112 -0.37 -3.63 3.79
C LEU A 112 0.22 -4.35 5.01
N ALA A 113 1.54 -4.49 5.03
CA ALA A 113 2.26 -5.15 6.11
C ALA A 113 3.50 -4.33 6.51
N PRO A 114 3.95 -4.40 7.78
CA PRO A 114 5.22 -3.81 8.15
C PRO A 114 6.35 -4.47 7.35
N LEU A 115 7.24 -3.65 6.79
CA LEU A 115 8.49 -4.14 6.22
C LEU A 115 9.34 -4.67 7.38
N LEU A 116 9.76 -5.93 7.31
CA LEU A 116 10.54 -6.59 8.35
C LEU A 116 12.00 -6.71 7.96
N ASP A 117 12.89 -6.60 8.95
CA ASP A 117 14.31 -6.91 8.79
C ASP A 117 14.59 -8.42 8.98
N ASP A 118 15.87 -8.79 8.91
CA ASP A 118 16.33 -10.18 9.05
C ASP A 118 15.98 -10.79 10.43
N ASP A 119 15.75 -9.96 11.45
CA ASP A 119 15.34 -10.38 12.80
C ASP A 119 13.81 -10.36 12.98
N SER A 120 13.06 -10.20 11.89
CA SER A 120 11.59 -10.05 11.88
C SER A 120 11.08 -8.83 12.67
N ALA A 121 11.91 -7.80 12.84
CA ALA A 121 11.52 -6.54 13.47
C ALA A 121 11.07 -5.51 12.42
N PRO A 122 10.09 -4.64 12.74
CA PRO A 122 9.67 -3.58 11.82
C PRO A 122 10.82 -2.62 11.48
N VAL A 123 11.07 -2.43 10.19
CA VAL A 123 12.07 -1.51 9.67
C VAL A 123 11.66 -0.08 9.95
N THR A 124 12.60 0.71 10.50
CA THR A 124 12.41 2.15 10.70
C THR A 124 12.83 2.95 9.46
N PHE A 125 12.31 4.16 9.31
CA PHE A 125 12.72 5.06 8.22
C PHE A 125 14.23 5.28 8.15
N ALA A 126 14.88 5.46 9.32
CA ALA A 126 16.32 5.68 9.37
C ALA A 126 17.08 4.47 8.79
N ARG A 127 16.70 3.26 9.20
CA ARG A 127 17.30 2.02 8.71
C ARG A 127 17.05 1.83 7.21
N TRP A 128 15.80 1.97 6.78
CA TRP A 128 15.42 1.88 5.38
C TRP A 128 16.25 2.82 4.48
N TYR A 129 16.37 4.09 4.88
CA TYR A 129 17.08 5.09 4.09
C TYR A 129 18.59 4.82 4.04
N THR A 130 19.21 4.47 5.18
CA THR A 130 20.66 4.18 5.21
C THR A 130 21.00 2.92 4.43
N ASP A 131 20.18 1.86 4.52
CA ASP A 131 20.43 0.61 3.81
C ASP A 131 20.34 0.82 2.29
N TRP A 132 19.34 1.60 1.83
CA TRP A 132 19.25 2.01 0.43
C TRP A 132 20.47 2.83 -0.01
N LEU A 133 20.89 3.81 0.79
CA LEU A 133 22.02 4.68 0.46
C LEU A 133 23.33 3.90 0.36
N GLU A 134 23.62 3.03 1.32
CA GLU A 134 24.81 2.17 1.32
C GLU A 134 24.84 1.25 0.11
N LYS A 135 23.69 0.70 -0.29
CA LYS A 135 23.58 -0.12 -1.51
C LYS A 135 23.85 0.71 -2.75
N ALA A 136 23.27 1.91 -2.85
CA ALA A 136 23.45 2.80 -3.99
C ALA A 136 24.92 3.24 -4.15
N GLU A 137 25.59 3.61 -3.05
CA GLU A 137 27.01 3.95 -3.05
C GLU A 137 27.87 2.80 -3.53
N ARG A 138 27.61 1.58 -3.06
CA ARG A 138 28.33 0.38 -3.48
C ARG A 138 28.13 0.09 -4.97
N THR A 139 26.90 0.22 -5.47
CA THR A 139 26.61 0.04 -6.90
C THR A 139 27.36 1.07 -7.74
N ALA A 140 27.34 2.34 -7.34
CA ALA A 140 28.05 3.41 -8.05
C ALA A 140 29.57 3.17 -8.08
N LEU A 141 30.16 2.71 -6.96
CA LEU A 141 31.58 2.37 -6.89
C LEU A 141 31.95 1.14 -7.71
N SER A 142 31.05 0.16 -7.84
CA SER A 142 31.28 -1.05 -8.65
C SER A 142 31.17 -0.82 -10.15
N ALA A 143 30.63 0.34 -10.57
CA ALA A 143 30.48 0.73 -11.97
C ALA A 143 31.67 1.57 -12.50
N LEU A 144 32.66 1.86 -11.64
CA LEU A 144 33.92 2.55 -11.97
C LEU A 144 35.03 1.54 -12.28
#